data_AF-A0A2V7ZLS7-F1
#
_entry.id   AF-A0A2V7ZLS7-F1
#
_cell.length_a   1.000
_cell.length_b   1.000
_cell.length_c   1.000
_cell.angle_alpha   90.00
_cell.angle_beta   90.00
_cell.angle_gamma   90.00
#
_symmetry.space_group_name_H-M   'P 1'
#
loop_
_entity.id
_entity.type
_entity.pdbx_description
1 polymer ?
#
loop_
_entity_poly.entity_id
_entity_poly.type
_entity_poly.pdbx_seq_one_letter_code
_entity_poly.pdbx_strand_id
1 'polypeptide(L)' 'MKAGLLNPENLLFAREHVTKVNEVAPKKHQELNALHEAYAEIHRAHPFQSPPDFAASLRELLNRVEFRSSVEMD' A
#
# COMPACT_ATOMS: atom_id res chain seq x y z
N MET A 1 -31.28 -21.96 -6.69
CA MET A 1 -30.71 -20.82 -5.92
C MET A 1 -29.31 -20.55 -6.45
N LYS A 2 -28.94 -19.30 -6.78
CA LYS A 2 -27.52 -18.96 -6.95
C LYS A 2 -26.87 -19.10 -5.57
N ALA A 3 -26.04 -20.10 -5.37
CA ALA A 3 -25.29 -20.22 -4.13
C ALA A 3 -24.42 -18.96 -3.99
N GLY A 4 -24.45 -18.32 -2.83
CA GLY A 4 -23.52 -17.24 -2.52
C GLY A 4 -22.09 -17.78 -2.39
N LEU A 5 -21.22 -17.05 -1.70
CA LEU A 5 -19.87 -17.54 -1.41
C LEU A 5 -19.89 -18.81 -0.54
N LEU A 6 -20.90 -18.96 0.31
CA LEU A 6 -21.05 -20.05 1.27
C LEU A 6 -22.29 -20.89 0.98
N ASN A 7 -22.20 -22.19 1.24
CA ASN A 7 -23.31 -23.11 1.33
C ASN A 7 -23.94 -22.98 2.73
N PRO A 8 -25.21 -22.54 2.84
CA PRO A 8 -25.86 -22.34 4.14
C PRO A 8 -26.08 -23.62 4.95
N GLU A 9 -26.12 -24.80 4.30
CA GLU A 9 -26.40 -26.07 4.98
C GLU A 9 -25.19 -26.64 5.70
N ASN A 10 -23.99 -26.42 5.15
CA ASN A 10 -22.75 -27.01 5.64
C ASN A 10 -21.70 -25.95 6.04
N LEU A 11 -22.01 -24.66 5.90
CA LEU A 11 -21.13 -23.51 6.16
C LEU A 11 -19.76 -23.57 5.44
N LEU A 12 -19.65 -24.40 4.41
CA LEU A 12 -18.48 -24.49 3.54
C LEU A 12 -18.62 -23.54 2.36
N PHE A 13 -17.51 -23.18 1.73
CA PHE A 13 -17.56 -22.46 0.46
C PHE A 13 -18.37 -23.24 -0.57
N ALA A 14 -19.23 -22.52 -1.29
CA ALA A 14 -20.01 -23.11 -2.36
C ALA A 14 -19.05 -23.70 -3.40
N ARG A 15 -19.34 -24.90 -3.90
CA ARG A 15 -18.48 -25.60 -4.88
C ARG A 15 -18.20 -24.75 -6.12
N GLU A 16 -19.20 -24.01 -6.59
CA GLU A 16 -19.07 -23.06 -7.70
C GLU A 16 -18.04 -21.96 -7.40
N HIS A 17 -18.03 -21.44 -6.16
CA HIS A 17 -17.05 -20.45 -5.73
C HIS A 17 -15.63 -21.04 -5.70
N VAL A 18 -15.46 -22.22 -5.11
CA VAL A 18 -14.15 -22.90 -5.06
C VAL A 18 -13.62 -23.20 -6.47
N THR A 19 -14.51 -23.64 -7.37
CA THR A 19 -14.15 -23.92 -8.78
C THR A 19 -13.67 -22.65 -9.46
N LYS A 20 -14.40 -21.54 -9.32
CA LYS A 20 -14.00 -20.24 -9.87
C LYS A 20 -12.67 -19.75 -9.30
N VAL A 21 -12.43 -19.92 -8.01
CA VAL A 21 -11.15 -19.54 -7.38
C VAL A 21 -10.01 -20.38 -7.97
N ASN A 22 -10.19 -21.69 -8.11
CA ASN A 22 -9.18 -22.57 -8.68
C ASN A 22 -8.85 -22.24 -10.14
N GLU A 23 -9.82 -21.79 -10.92
CA GLU A 23 -9.61 -21.36 -12.32
C GLU A 23 -8.83 -20.04 -12.41
N VAL A 24 -9.13 -19.09 -11.51
CA VAL A 24 -8.59 -17.72 -11.59
C VAL A 24 -7.25 -17.57 -10.84
N ALA A 25 -7.05 -18.32 -9.76
CA ALA A 25 -5.89 -18.18 -8.87
C ALA A 25 -4.53 -18.36 -9.60
N PRO A 26 -4.32 -19.36 -10.47
CA PRO A 26 -3.04 -19.53 -11.15
C PRO A 26 -2.69 -18.34 -12.04
N LYS A 27 -3.67 -17.83 -12.79
CA LYS A 27 -3.50 -16.66 -13.66
C LYS A 27 -3.19 -15.40 -12.84
N LYS A 28 -3.93 -15.18 -11.75
CA LYS A 28 -3.68 -14.03 -10.87
C LYS A 28 -2.32 -14.10 -10.18
N HIS A 29 -1.89 -15.30 -9.78
CA HIS A 29 -0.57 -15.50 -9.20
C HIS A 29 0.54 -15.12 -10.19
N GLN A 30 0.44 -15.57 -11.45
CA GLN A 30 1.39 -15.21 -12.49
C GLN A 30 1.39 -13.71 -12.78
N GLU A 31 0.22 -13.08 -12.90
CA GLU A 31 0.09 -11.63 -13.10
C GLU A 31 0.74 -10.84 -11.97
N LEU A 32 0.51 -11.23 -10.71
CA LEU A 32 1.08 -10.57 -9.54
C LEU A 32 2.60 -10.74 -9.46
N ASN A 33 3.13 -11.93 -9.77
CA ASN A 33 4.58 -12.14 -9.77
C ASN A 33 5.26 -11.33 -10.86
N ALA A 34 4.71 -11.32 -12.08
CA ALA A 34 5.25 -10.51 -13.17
C ALA A 34 5.24 -9.01 -12.83
N LEU A 35 4.15 -8.54 -12.19
CA LEU A 35 4.06 -7.16 -11.72
C LEU A 35 5.10 -6.87 -10.64
N HIS A 36 5.29 -7.78 -9.68
CA HIS A 36 6.31 -7.64 -8.63
C HIS A 36 7.72 -7.54 -9.21
N GLU A 37 8.06 -8.39 -10.19
CA GLU A 37 9.35 -8.35 -10.88
C GLU A 37 9.58 -7.01 -11.59
N ALA A 38 8.56 -6.51 -12.30
CA ALA A 38 8.61 -5.21 -12.98
C ALA A 38 8.81 -4.03 -12.00
N TYR A 39 8.11 -4.04 -10.86
CA TYR A 39 8.31 -3.02 -9.82
C TYR A 39 9.68 -3.14 -9.16
N ALA A 40 10.17 -4.35 -8.91
CA ALA A 40 11.49 -4.56 -8.32
C ALA A 40 12.60 -3.99 -9.22
N GLU A 41 12.46 -4.06 -10.54
CA GLU A 41 13.39 -3.42 -11.49
C GLU A 41 13.39 -1.89 -11.36
N ILE A 42 12.21 -1.26 -11.29
CA ILE A 42 12.07 0.20 -11.09
C ILE A 42 12.72 0.64 -9.77
N HIS A 43 12.45 -0.08 -8.68
CA HIS A 43 13.00 0.27 -7.36
C HIS A 43 14.51 0.03 -7.26
N ARG A 44 15.08 -0.92 -7.99
CA ARG A 44 16.55 -1.10 -8.07
C ARG A 44 17.21 0.02 -8.88
N ALA A 45 16.58 0.47 -9.96
CA ALA A 45 17.09 1.55 -10.80
C ALA A 45 16.98 2.93 -10.12
N HIS A 46 16.01 3.09 -9.22
CA HIS A 46 15.78 4.32 -8.47
C HIS A 46 15.79 4.03 -6.96
N PRO A 47 16.98 3.98 -6.31
CA PRO A 47 17.04 3.88 -4.86
C PRO A 47 16.18 4.99 -4.26
N PHE A 48 15.34 4.63 -3.29
CA PHE A 48 14.45 5.58 -2.62
C PHE A 48 15.25 6.82 -2.23
N GLN A 49 14.82 7.98 -2.72
CA GLN A 49 15.43 9.25 -2.34
C GLN A 49 15.34 9.37 -0.82
N SER A 50 16.43 9.79 -0.18
CA SER A 50 16.38 10.10 1.24
C SER A 50 15.27 11.13 1.46
N PRO A 51 14.36 10.90 2.41
CA PRO A 51 13.30 11.86 2.67
C PRO A 51 13.94 13.20 3.07
N PRO A 52 13.35 14.34 2.69
CA PRO A 52 13.81 15.64 3.15
C PRO A 52 13.89 15.65 4.69
N ASP A 53 14.94 16.27 5.26
CA ASP A 53 15.05 16.42 6.71
C ASP A 53 14.07 17.48 7.21
N PHE A 54 12.80 17.09 7.35
CA PHE A 54 11.73 17.93 7.86
C PHE A 54 12.03 18.46 9.27
N ALA A 55 12.79 17.71 10.08
CA ALA A 55 13.17 18.17 11.41
C ALA A 55 14.20 19.31 11.34
N ALA A 56 15.11 19.29 10.36
CA ALA A 56 15.98 20.43 10.08
C ALA A 56 15.19 21.63 9.57
N SER A 57 14.26 21.43 8.63
CA SER A 57 13.40 22.51 8.13
C SER A 57 12.55 23.15 9.23
N LEU A 58 12.04 22.33 10.15
CA LEU A 58 11.29 22.82 11.31
C LEU A 58 12.20 23.60 12.27
N ARG A 59 13.40 23.08 12.57
CA ARG A 59 14.40 23.79 13.38
C ARG A 59 14.79 25.13 12.76
N GLU A 60 14.94 25.19 11.45
CA GLU A 60 15.23 26.44 10.74
C GLU A 60 14.07 27.43 10.90
N LEU A 61 12.83 26.99 10.65
CA LEU A 61 11.63 27.83 10.80
C LEU A 61 11.48 28.38 12.21
N LEU A 62 11.66 27.54 13.24
CA LEU A 62 11.54 27.94 14.65
C LEU A 62 12.63 28.94 15.07
N ASN A 63 13.78 28.95 14.39
CA ASN A 63 14.87 29.88 14.67
C ASN A 63 14.77 31.21 13.91
N ARG A 64 13.80 31.36 13.00
CA ARG A 64 13.56 32.62 12.29
C ARG A 64 13.06 33.68 13.26
N VAL A 65 13.65 34.88 13.17
CA VAL A 65 13.31 36.01 14.06
C VAL A 65 11.84 36.36 13.93
N GLU A 66 11.30 36.31 12.72
CA GLU A 66 9.89 36.59 12.43
C GLU A 66 8.95 35.59 13.11
N PHE A 67 9.34 34.31 13.14
CA PHE A 67 8.57 33.27 13.81
C PHE A 67 8.64 33.46 15.33
N ARG A 68 9.85 33.67 15.87
CA ARG A 68 10.05 33.88 17.30
C ARG A 68 9.35 35.12 17.82
N SER A 69 9.42 36.24 17.10
CA SER A 69 8.70 37.47 17.43
C SER A 69 7.19 37.30 17.39
N SER A 70 6.64 36.38 16.57
CA SER A 70 5.20 36.08 16.56
C SER A 70 4.75 35.19 17.72
N VAL A 71 5.66 34.40 18.30
CA VAL A 71 5.40 33.49 19.43
C VAL A 71 5.72 34.16 20.78
N GLU A 72 6.66 35.10 20.80
CA GLU A 72 7.05 35.89 21.98
C GLU A 72 6.14 37.11 22.22
N MET A 73 5.04 37.27 21.46
CA MET A 73 4.02 38.31 21.71
C MET A 73 3.06 37.88 22.82
N ASP A 74 3.51 38.04 24.07
CA ASP A 74 2.67 38.36 25.23
C ASP A 74 2.88 39.85 25.60
#